data_AF-A0A924CWJ5-F1
#
_entry.id   AF-A0A924CWJ5-F1
#
_cell.length_a   1.000
_cell.length_b   1.000
_cell.length_c   1.000
_cell.angle_alpha   90.00
_cell.angle_beta   90.00
_cell.angle_gamma   90.00
#
_symmetry.space_group_name_H-M   'P 1'
#
loop_
_entity.id
_entity.type
_entity.pdbx_description
1 polymer ?
#
loop_
_entity_poly.entity_id
_entity_poly.type
_entity_poly.pdbx_seq_one_letter_code
_entity_poly.pdbx_strand_id
1 'polypeptide(L)'
;MIAEMAIAARAAVRVLASAPTATKAAAGRAAATAIRARAGELLAANQADVAAARAAGISAALIDRLALDPARIEAIAAGLDVVAGLPDPV
;
A
#
# COMPACT_ATOMS: atom_id res chain seq x y z
N MET A 1 -20.22 8.86 3.65
CA MET A 1 -18.96 8.18 3.26
C MET A 1 -18.03 9.06 2.42
N ILE A 2 -18.29 9.34 1.13
CA ILE A 2 -17.31 10.04 0.26
C ILE A 2 -17.01 11.48 0.74
N ALA A 3 -18.03 12.26 1.08
CA ALA A 3 -17.85 13.63 1.57
C ALA A 3 -17.04 13.68 2.88
N GLU A 4 -17.26 12.73 3.78
CA GLU A 4 -16.54 12.63 5.06
C GLU A 4 -15.06 12.28 4.84
N MET A 5 -14.78 11.32 3.93
CA MET A 5 -13.40 10.98 3.55
C MET A 5 -12.68 12.20 2.95
N ALA A 6 -13.36 13.00 2.13
CA ALA A 6 -12.78 14.21 1.55
C ALA A 6 -12.47 15.28 2.61
N ILE A 7 -13.36 15.46 3.60
CA ILE A 7 -13.15 16.38 4.72
C ILE A 7 -11.96 15.93 5.57
N ALA A 8 -11.88 14.64 5.90
CA ALA A 8 -10.77 14.06 6.66
C ALA A 8 -9.43 14.20 5.94
N ALA A 9 -9.39 13.91 4.63
CA ALA A 9 -8.21 14.08 3.81
C ALA A 9 -7.73 15.55 3.78
N ARG A 10 -8.67 16.49 3.63
CA ARG A 10 -8.36 17.94 3.64
C ARG A 10 -7.84 18.43 5.00
N ALA A 11 -8.25 17.82 6.09
CA ALA A 11 -7.68 18.10 7.41
C ALA A 11 -6.25 17.53 7.54
N ALA A 12 -6.06 16.27 7.15
CA ALA A 12 -4.77 15.57 7.26
C ALA A 12 -3.66 16.18 6.39
N VAL A 13 -3.99 16.73 5.21
CA VAL A 13 -2.98 17.24 4.26
C VAL A 13 -2.12 18.36 4.87
N ARG A 14 -2.71 19.22 5.72
CA ARG A 14 -2.00 20.32 6.37
C ARG A 14 -0.96 19.82 7.38
N VAL A 15 -1.28 18.74 8.08
CA VAL A 15 -0.37 18.09 9.04
C VAL A 15 0.75 17.37 8.29
N LEU A 16 0.42 16.66 7.21
CA LEU A 16 1.42 15.95 6.41
C LEU A 16 2.41 16.91 5.72
N ALA A 17 1.92 18.04 5.21
CA ALA A 17 2.76 19.04 4.52
C ALA A 17 3.80 19.69 5.44
N SER A 18 3.50 19.84 6.74
CA SER A 18 4.44 20.40 7.73
C SER A 18 5.27 19.35 8.47
N ALA A 19 5.06 18.05 8.18
CA ALA A 19 5.77 16.98 8.84
C ALA A 19 7.25 16.95 8.42
N PRO A 20 8.20 16.78 9.37
CA PRO A 20 9.61 16.65 9.03
C PRO A 20 9.87 15.49 8.05
N THR A 21 10.82 15.66 7.14
CA THR A 21 11.27 14.61 6.21
C THR A 21 11.57 13.30 6.92
N ALA A 22 12.28 13.37 8.07
CA ALA A 22 12.62 12.20 8.87
C ALA A 22 11.39 11.43 9.36
N THR A 23 10.31 12.13 9.71
CA THR A 23 9.05 11.53 10.14
C THR A 23 8.34 10.86 8.98
N LYS A 24 8.27 11.52 7.81
CA LYS A 24 7.69 10.94 6.58
C LYS A 24 8.45 9.67 6.16
N ALA A 25 9.78 9.72 6.19
CA ALA A 25 10.64 8.59 5.89
C ALA A 25 10.49 7.44 6.90
N ALA A 26 10.39 7.75 8.19
CA ALA A 26 10.14 6.75 9.23
C ALA A 26 8.79 6.05 9.05
N ALA A 27 7.74 6.79 8.66
CA ALA A 27 6.43 6.22 8.35
C ALA A 27 6.49 5.26 7.15
N GLY A 28 7.24 5.61 6.09
CA GLY A 28 7.47 4.73 4.94
C GLY A 28 8.14 3.40 5.33
N ARG A 29 9.23 3.47 6.10
CA ARG A 29 9.94 2.27 6.61
C ARG A 29 9.07 1.43 7.56
N ALA A 30 8.27 2.07 8.41
CA ALA A 30 7.34 1.38 9.29
C ALA A 30 6.26 0.64 8.48
N ALA A 31 5.73 1.27 7.42
CA ALA A 31 4.79 0.62 6.52
C ALA A 31 5.42 -0.58 5.78
N ALA A 32 6.65 -0.45 5.28
CA ALA A 32 7.39 -1.55 4.67
C ALA A 32 7.56 -2.73 5.64
N THR A 33 7.96 -2.44 6.88
CA THR A 33 8.10 -3.44 7.95
C THR A 33 6.77 -4.14 8.25
N ALA A 34 5.68 -3.38 8.37
CA ALA A 34 4.36 -3.93 8.64
C ALA A 34 3.85 -4.83 7.50
N ILE A 35 4.10 -4.44 6.24
CA ILE A 35 3.76 -5.26 5.07
C ILE A 35 4.50 -6.59 5.10
N ARG A 36 5.81 -6.58 5.35
CA ARG A 36 6.61 -7.82 5.46
C ARG A 36 6.13 -8.70 6.61
N ALA A 37 5.91 -8.11 7.78
CA ALA A 37 5.45 -8.84 8.96
C ALA A 37 4.08 -9.51 8.76
N ARG A 38 3.22 -8.92 7.93
CA ARG A 38 1.85 -9.39 7.65
C ARG A 38 1.71 -10.01 6.26
N ALA A 39 2.82 -10.39 5.61
CA ALA A 39 2.80 -10.92 4.24
C ALA A 39 1.86 -12.12 4.09
N GLY A 40 1.86 -13.04 5.06
CA GLY A 40 0.95 -14.19 5.06
C GLY A 40 -0.53 -13.81 5.09
N GLU A 41 -0.91 -12.83 5.93
CA GLU A 41 -2.28 -12.32 6.01
C GLU A 41 -2.71 -11.66 4.70
N LEU A 42 -1.83 -10.84 4.10
CA LEU A 42 -2.10 -10.14 2.85
C LEU A 42 -2.28 -11.12 1.68
N LEU A 43 -1.44 -12.15 1.61
CA LEU A 43 -1.54 -13.19 0.59
C LEU A 43 -2.83 -14.02 0.75
N ALA A 44 -3.19 -14.39 1.98
CA ALA A 44 -4.43 -15.11 2.25
C ALA A 44 -5.67 -14.28 1.86
N ALA A 45 -5.69 -12.99 2.20
CA ALA A 45 -6.77 -12.09 1.80
C ALA A 45 -6.85 -11.95 0.27
N ASN A 46 -5.72 -11.71 -0.40
CA ASN A 46 -5.70 -11.57 -1.85
C ASN A 46 -6.11 -12.84 -2.60
N GLN A 47 -5.83 -14.04 -2.05
CA GLN A 47 -6.31 -15.29 -2.61
C GLN A 47 -7.85 -15.37 -2.63
N ALA A 48 -8.51 -14.88 -1.56
CA ALA A 48 -9.96 -14.79 -1.53
C ALA A 48 -10.49 -13.81 -2.60
N ASP A 49 -9.83 -12.66 -2.79
CA ASP A 49 -10.19 -11.70 -3.83
C ASP A 49 -10.01 -12.28 -5.24
N VAL A 50 -8.92 -13.01 -5.48
CA VAL A 50 -8.66 -13.69 -6.77
C VAL A 50 -9.72 -14.76 -7.04
N ALA A 51 -10.12 -15.53 -6.03
CA ALA A 51 -11.18 -16.53 -6.17
C ALA A 51 -12.52 -15.87 -6.50
N ALA A 52 -12.88 -14.78 -5.82
CA ALA A 52 -14.08 -14.01 -6.11
C ALA A 52 -14.05 -13.41 -7.52
N ALA A 53 -12.93 -12.85 -7.96
CA ALA A 53 -12.76 -12.30 -9.31
C ALA A 53 -12.91 -13.38 -10.40
N ARG A 54 -12.35 -14.58 -10.18
CA ARG A 54 -12.54 -15.73 -11.07
C ARG A 54 -14.01 -16.15 -11.17
N ALA A 55 -14.70 -16.24 -10.03
CA ALA A 55 -16.12 -16.56 -10.00
C ALA A 55 -16.99 -15.50 -10.70
N ALA A 56 -16.59 -14.23 -10.64
CA ALA A 56 -17.24 -13.12 -11.33
C ALA A 56 -16.92 -13.04 -12.85
N GLY A 57 -16.14 -13.98 -13.40
CA GLY A 57 -15.81 -14.00 -14.82
C GLY A 57 -14.84 -12.90 -15.27
N ILE A 58 -14.07 -12.32 -14.34
CA ILE A 58 -13.04 -11.33 -14.66
C ILE A 58 -11.96 -11.95 -15.55
N SER A 59 -11.45 -11.17 -16.51
CA SER A 59 -10.46 -11.67 -17.48
C SER A 59 -9.15 -12.10 -16.80
N ALA A 60 -8.48 -13.10 -17.38
CA ALA A 60 -7.22 -13.61 -16.86
C ALA A 60 -6.14 -12.52 -16.74
N ALA A 61 -6.10 -11.57 -17.68
CA ALA A 61 -5.17 -10.44 -17.64
C ALA A 61 -5.40 -9.49 -16.45
N LEU A 62 -6.66 -9.30 -16.03
CA LEU A 62 -6.97 -8.51 -14.84
C LEU A 62 -6.71 -9.30 -13.55
N ILE A 63 -6.94 -10.62 -13.57
CA ILE A 63 -6.58 -11.50 -12.45
C ILE A 63 -5.06 -11.50 -12.22
N ASP A 64 -4.24 -11.52 -13.27
CA ASP A 64 -2.78 -11.46 -13.14
C ASP A 64 -2.29 -10.15 -12.51
N ARG A 65 -3.00 -9.04 -12.76
CA ARG A 65 -2.72 -7.75 -12.10
C ARG A 65 -3.19 -7.72 -10.64
N LEU A 66 -4.25 -8.44 -10.31
CA LEU A 66 -4.79 -8.53 -8.95
C LEU A 66 -3.98 -9.47 -8.06
N ALA A 67 -3.47 -10.58 -8.62
CA ALA A 67 -2.80 -11.63 -7.88
C ALA A 67 -1.48 -11.13 -7.27
N LEU A 68 -1.34 -11.39 -5.97
CA LEU A 68 -0.13 -11.18 -5.21
C LEU A 68 0.58 -12.50 -4.96
N ASP A 69 1.90 -12.43 -4.95
CA ASP A 69 2.80 -13.50 -4.56
C ASP A 69 3.85 -12.91 -3.58
N PRO A 70 4.66 -13.75 -2.91
CA PRO A 70 5.67 -13.27 -1.97
C PRO A 70 6.65 -12.26 -2.57
N ALA A 71 7.00 -12.42 -3.86
CA ALA A 71 7.94 -11.51 -4.53
C ALA A 71 7.30 -10.12 -4.77
N ARG A 72 6.02 -10.07 -5.13
CA ARG A 72 5.25 -8.82 -5.28
C ARG A 72 5.08 -8.11 -3.94
N ILE A 73 4.81 -8.84 -2.86
CA ILE A 73 4.75 -8.26 -1.51
C ILE A 73 6.09 -7.65 -1.12
N GLU A 74 7.20 -8.37 -1.34
CA GLU A 74 8.52 -7.82 -1.05
C GLU A 74 8.83 -6.61 -1.94
N ALA A 75 8.48 -6.64 -3.23
CA ALA A 75 8.66 -5.50 -4.13
C ALA A 75 7.90 -4.25 -3.67
N ILE A 76 6.69 -4.41 -3.12
CA ILE A 76 5.92 -3.29 -2.53
C ILE A 76 6.64 -2.72 -1.31
N ALA A 77 7.09 -3.58 -0.39
CA ALA A 77 7.81 -3.15 0.81
C ALA A 77 9.15 -2.48 0.47
N ALA A 78 9.92 -3.07 -0.44
CA ALA A 78 11.18 -2.51 -0.92
C ALA A 78 10.97 -1.15 -1.63
N GLY A 79 9.89 -1.00 -2.40
CA GLY A 79 9.53 0.29 -3.01
C GLY A 79 9.31 1.39 -1.97
N LEU A 80 8.68 1.06 -0.83
CA LEU A 80 8.52 2.01 0.28
C LEU A 80 9.86 2.36 0.95
N ASP A 81 10.76 1.39 1.10
CA ASP A 81 12.11 1.65 1.64
C ASP A 81 12.91 2.57 0.71
N VAL A 82 12.81 2.36 -0.61
CA VAL A 82 13.43 3.23 -1.62
C VAL A 82 12.89 4.65 -1.51
N VAL A 83 11.56 4.82 -1.52
CA VAL A 83 10.93 6.15 -1.42
C VAL A 83 11.31 6.85 -0.12
N ALA A 84 11.40 6.12 0.99
CA ALA A 84 11.82 6.68 2.28
C ALA A 84 13.30 7.10 2.32
N GLY A 85 14.11 6.69 1.35
CA GLY A 85 15.51 7.10 1.19
C GLY A 85 15.72 8.23 0.18
N LEU A 86 14.69 8.64 -0.56
CA LEU A 86 14.81 9.74 -1.52
C LEU A 86 14.87 11.10 -0.81
N PRO A 87 15.53 12.11 -1.40
CA PRO A 87 15.43 13.49 -0.92
C PRO A 87 13.99 13.97 -0.88
N ASP A 88 13.65 14.79 0.11
CA ASP A 88 12.33 15.39 0.19
C ASP A 88 12.11 16.31 -1.03
N PRO A 89 11.04 16.10 -1.82
CA PRO A 89 10.75 16.99 -2.94
C PRO A 89 10.14 18.33 -2.50
N VAL A 90 9.80 18.50 -1.21
CA VAL A 90 9.16 19.69 -0.62
C VAL A 90 9.70 20.04 0.75
#